data_AF-A0A0K0EXZ5-F1
#
_entry.id   AF-A0A0K0EXZ5-F1
#
_cell.length_a   1.000
_cell.length_b   1.000
_cell.length_c   1.000
_cell.angle_alpha   90.00
_cell.angle_beta   90.00
_cell.angle_gamma   90.00
#
_symmetry.space_group_name_H-M   'P 1'
#
loop_
_entity.id
_entity.type
_entity.pdbx_description
1 polymer ?
#
loop_
_entity_poly.entity_id
_entity_poly.type
_entity_poly.pdbx_seq_one_letter_code
_entity_poly.pdbx_strand_id
1 'polypeptide(L)'
;MSKDNLPIPNSLSLTSRTFSPKSPPPSSFSPSDWMVYFNSKFVILAATLFPGVGCYACIAYTYLFQFDKVVNFASDHCNGTMSYIPPVSYSIGVWKPQKFFWLSVLMLHVPPRIIYVELCNKFFLRGPNSSNPDNYYFHILLSIHRFLMHLEIWALVGVSIFDIEFNFLIHAIFFGFWLASFNFNMLFSVILQYQSGINETDSKYYTLFKIKRLMFIVGCPISLTASASYVYYLKSCKDLAYVTFSITEYTTVGMNSLFHLVSYIDADKMSLDIAVVPSVPGKIKSKMCAV
;
A
#
# COMPACT_ATOMS: atom_id res chain seq x y z
N MET A 1 1.80 91.13 -30.87
CA MET A 1 2.89 92.10 -30.64
C MET A 1 3.65 91.62 -29.42
N SER A 2 4.96 91.40 -29.60
CA SER A 2 5.90 90.72 -28.70
C SER A 2 6.02 91.37 -27.32
N LYS A 3 6.29 90.57 -26.29
CA LYS A 3 7.47 90.74 -25.42
C LYS A 3 7.69 89.53 -24.52
N ASP A 4 8.63 88.70 -24.96
CA ASP A 4 9.53 87.95 -24.11
C ASP A 4 10.17 88.87 -23.05
N ASN A 5 10.38 88.36 -21.84
CA ASN A 5 11.50 88.70 -20.95
C ASN A 5 11.54 87.71 -19.76
N LEU A 6 12.40 86.71 -19.88
CA LEU A 6 13.13 86.05 -18.79
C LEU A 6 14.50 86.79 -18.65
N PRO A 7 15.39 86.58 -17.64
CA PRO A 7 15.45 85.47 -16.66
C PRO A 7 16.09 85.75 -15.25
N ILE A 8 16.24 84.66 -14.45
CA ILE A 8 17.25 84.29 -13.41
C ILE A 8 17.15 84.87 -11.96
N PRO A 9 17.63 84.20 -10.87
CA PRO A 9 17.48 82.80 -10.38
C PRO A 9 17.10 82.67 -8.87
N ASN A 10 16.70 81.47 -8.42
CA ASN A 10 17.40 80.66 -7.39
C ASN A 10 16.52 79.56 -6.80
N SER A 11 16.77 78.30 -7.19
CA SER A 11 17.15 77.22 -6.25
C SER A 11 17.17 75.87 -6.97
N LEU A 12 18.29 75.16 -6.82
CA LEU A 12 18.47 73.78 -7.24
C LEU A 12 17.50 72.86 -6.50
N SER A 13 16.94 71.86 -7.17
CA SER A 13 16.88 70.52 -6.59
C SER A 13 16.89 69.45 -7.68
N LEU A 14 17.74 68.44 -7.44
CA LEU A 14 18.04 67.33 -8.33
C LEU A 14 16.80 66.45 -8.59
N THR A 15 16.69 66.05 -9.85
CA THR A 15 15.94 64.89 -10.35
C THR A 15 16.08 63.65 -9.46
N SER A 16 14.98 63.15 -8.89
CA SER A 16 14.86 61.74 -8.52
C SER A 16 13.98 61.04 -9.55
N ARG A 17 14.61 60.13 -10.31
CA ARG A 17 13.90 59.20 -11.20
C ARG A 17 13.01 58.33 -10.33
N THR A 18 11.70 58.39 -10.55
CA THR A 18 10.74 57.42 -10.05
C THR A 18 11.08 56.06 -10.66
N PHE A 19 11.66 55.19 -9.84
CA PHE A 19 11.90 53.80 -10.16
C PHE A 19 10.55 53.08 -10.16
N SER A 20 9.95 52.90 -11.34
CA SER A 20 8.82 51.98 -11.48
C SER A 20 9.31 50.57 -11.13
N PRO A 21 8.68 49.84 -10.19
CA PRO A 21 8.99 48.43 -10.03
C PRO A 21 8.59 47.73 -11.32
N LYS A 22 9.58 47.23 -12.07
CA LYS A 22 9.34 46.28 -13.15
C LYS A 22 8.49 45.16 -12.58
N SER A 23 7.34 44.90 -13.18
CA SER A 23 6.60 43.66 -12.96
C SER A 23 7.57 42.49 -13.09
N PRO A 24 7.54 41.50 -12.19
CA PRO A 24 8.28 40.27 -12.43
C PRO A 24 7.77 39.66 -13.75
N PRO A 25 8.64 39.08 -14.59
CA PRO A 25 8.20 38.42 -15.80
C PRO A 25 7.17 37.33 -15.43
N PRO A 26 6.13 37.11 -16.26
CA PRO A 26 5.20 36.02 -16.02
C PRO A 26 6.01 34.72 -15.94
N SER A 27 5.90 34.02 -14.81
CA SER A 27 6.51 32.72 -14.64
C SER A 27 5.93 31.78 -15.69
N SER A 28 6.73 31.45 -16.71
CA SER A 28 6.37 30.61 -17.85
C SER A 28 6.30 29.12 -17.50
N PHE A 29 5.91 28.77 -16.27
CA PHE A 29 5.89 27.39 -15.80
C PHE A 29 4.46 26.86 -15.91
N SER A 30 4.23 25.95 -16.85
CA SER A 30 2.96 25.24 -16.95
C SER A 30 2.91 24.14 -15.89
N PRO A 31 1.76 23.91 -15.22
CA PRO A 31 1.57 22.77 -14.32
C PRO A 31 1.93 21.42 -14.93
N SER A 32 1.92 21.30 -16.26
CA SER A 32 2.26 20.09 -17.01
C SER A 32 3.74 19.72 -17.02
N ASP A 33 4.64 20.68 -16.79
CA ASP A 33 6.07 20.48 -17.07
C ASP A 33 6.77 19.59 -16.02
N TRP A 34 6.07 19.26 -14.95
CA TRP A 34 6.58 18.57 -13.76
C TRP A 34 5.64 17.46 -13.26
N MET A 35 4.74 17.00 -14.13
CA MET A 35 3.85 15.86 -13.84
C MET A 35 4.52 14.54 -14.19
N VAL A 36 4.65 13.64 -13.22
CA VAL A 36 5.08 12.26 -13.45
C VAL A 36 3.84 11.38 -13.55
N TYR A 37 3.68 10.71 -14.69
CA TYR A 37 2.60 9.78 -14.95
C TYR A 37 3.03 8.34 -14.67
N PHE A 38 2.28 7.65 -13.80
CA PHE A 38 2.47 6.23 -13.56
C PHE A 38 1.41 5.41 -14.29
N ASN A 39 1.83 4.34 -14.97
CA ASN A 39 0.89 3.38 -15.53
C ASN A 39 0.24 2.57 -14.40
N SER A 40 -1.02 2.87 -14.09
CA SER A 40 -1.76 2.25 -12.99
C SER A 40 -1.87 0.74 -13.10
N LYS A 41 -1.91 0.16 -14.31
CA LYS A 41 -1.89 -1.29 -14.51
C LYS A 41 -0.59 -1.89 -14.00
N PHE A 42 0.55 -1.29 -14.36
CA PHE A 42 1.86 -1.76 -13.87
C PHE A 42 1.96 -1.61 -12.35
N VAL A 43 1.56 -0.45 -11.81
CA VAL A 43 1.58 -0.20 -10.37
C VAL A 43 0.75 -1.25 -9.63
N ILE A 44 -0.49 -1.51 -10.06
CA ILE A 44 -1.36 -2.51 -9.44
C ILE A 44 -0.74 -3.90 -9.53
N LEU A 45 -0.20 -4.31 -10.69
CA LEU A 45 0.43 -5.63 -10.84
C LEU A 45 1.64 -5.78 -9.92
N ALA A 46 2.56 -4.80 -9.89
CA ALA A 46 3.73 -4.83 -9.01
C ALA A 46 3.34 -4.77 -7.52
N ALA A 47 2.30 -3.99 -7.20
CA ALA A 47 1.74 -3.88 -5.86
C ALA A 47 0.96 -5.12 -5.41
N THR A 48 0.69 -6.12 -6.25
CA THR A 48 -0.21 -7.23 -5.86
C THR A 48 0.36 -8.60 -6.19
N LEU A 49 0.92 -8.78 -7.40
CA LEU A 49 1.40 -10.07 -7.87
C LEU A 49 2.80 -10.40 -7.39
N PHE A 50 3.70 -9.42 -7.26
CA PHE A 50 5.09 -9.67 -6.90
C PHE A 50 5.24 -10.48 -5.60
N PRO A 51 4.61 -10.12 -4.47
CA PRO A 51 4.73 -10.91 -3.24
C PRO A 51 4.08 -12.28 -3.36
N GLY A 52 2.93 -12.41 -4.05
CA GLY A 52 2.30 -13.72 -4.26
C GLY A 52 3.17 -14.66 -5.08
N VAL A 53 3.64 -14.20 -6.25
CA VAL A 53 4.50 -14.98 -7.15
C VAL A 53 5.84 -15.29 -6.48
N GLY A 54 6.46 -14.31 -5.82
CA GLY A 54 7.71 -14.51 -5.10
C GLY A 54 7.58 -15.54 -3.98
N CYS A 55 6.48 -15.49 -3.20
CA CYS A 55 6.21 -16.43 -2.13
C CYS A 55 6.03 -17.86 -2.67
N TYR A 56 5.18 -18.05 -3.68
CA TYR A 56 4.98 -19.39 -4.26
C TYR A 56 6.20 -19.92 -5.01
N ALA A 57 7.04 -19.04 -5.58
CA ALA A 57 8.33 -19.43 -6.13
C ALA A 57 9.29 -19.93 -5.04
N CYS A 58 9.33 -19.27 -3.88
CA CYS A 58 10.09 -19.75 -2.72
C CYS A 58 9.56 -21.11 -2.25
N ILE A 59 8.24 -21.26 -2.08
CA ILE A 59 7.63 -22.53 -1.67
C ILE A 59 7.98 -23.65 -2.67
N ALA A 60 7.80 -23.41 -3.97
CA ALA A 60 8.13 -24.38 -5.01
C ALA A 60 9.62 -24.78 -4.97
N TYR A 61 10.52 -23.80 -4.80
CA TYR A 61 11.95 -24.08 -4.66
C TYR A 61 12.24 -24.94 -3.42
N THR A 62 11.58 -24.68 -2.29
CA THR A 62 11.74 -25.48 -1.07
C THR A 62 11.36 -26.95 -1.32
N TYR A 63 10.26 -27.22 -2.03
CA TYR A 63 9.89 -28.59 -2.39
C TYR A 63 10.82 -29.23 -3.41
N LEU A 64 11.34 -28.48 -4.38
CA LEU A 64 12.21 -29.04 -5.42
C LEU A 64 13.62 -29.36 -4.91
N PHE A 65 14.16 -28.53 -4.02
CA PHE A 65 15.58 -28.59 -3.65
C PHE A 65 15.85 -28.85 -2.17
N GLN A 66 14.87 -28.70 -1.28
CA GLN A 66 15.06 -28.80 0.17
C GLN A 66 14.05 -29.75 0.83
N PHE A 67 13.42 -30.66 0.07
CA PHE A 67 12.39 -31.57 0.58
C PHE A 67 12.88 -32.43 1.75
N ASP A 68 14.10 -32.98 1.66
CA ASP A 68 14.68 -33.79 2.74
C ASP A 68 14.77 -33.02 4.06
N LYS A 69 15.00 -31.70 4.01
CA LYS A 69 15.05 -30.86 5.21
C LYS A 69 13.67 -30.52 5.76
N VAL A 70 12.66 -30.42 4.88
CA VAL A 70 11.26 -30.21 5.27
C VAL A 70 10.75 -31.42 6.04
N VAL A 71 10.93 -32.63 5.51
CA VAL A 71 10.40 -33.85 6.13
C VAL A 71 11.08 -34.15 7.47
N ASN A 72 12.35 -33.75 7.61
CA ASN A 72 13.11 -33.91 8.85
C ASN A 72 13.06 -32.66 9.76
N PHE A 73 12.16 -31.71 9.49
CA PHE A 73 12.05 -30.51 10.31
C PHE A 73 11.58 -30.87 11.72
N ALA A 74 12.36 -30.46 12.73
CA ALA A 74 11.96 -30.52 14.12
C ALA A 74 11.83 -29.09 14.64
N SER A 75 10.65 -28.76 15.18
CA SER A 75 10.44 -27.50 15.88
C SER A 75 11.11 -27.56 17.25
N ASP A 76 11.78 -26.47 17.66
CA ASP A 76 12.38 -26.35 19.00
C ASP A 76 11.35 -26.46 20.14
N HIS A 77 10.08 -26.12 19.86
CA HIS A 77 9.00 -26.15 20.84
C HIS A 77 8.39 -27.56 21.01
N CYS A 78 8.29 -28.30 19.93
CA CYS A 78 7.74 -29.65 19.92
C CYS A 78 8.75 -30.59 19.24
N ASN A 79 9.51 -31.34 20.05
CA ASN A 79 10.50 -32.31 19.57
C ASN A 79 9.87 -33.28 18.55
N GLY A 80 10.23 -33.12 17.28
CA GLY A 80 9.91 -34.08 16.21
C GLY A 80 8.51 -33.95 15.60
N THR A 81 8.09 -32.73 15.22
CA THR A 81 6.86 -32.54 14.43
C THR A 81 7.08 -33.02 13.00
N MET A 82 6.48 -34.16 12.64
CA MET A 82 6.56 -34.67 11.28
C MET A 82 5.63 -33.87 10.36
N SER A 83 6.18 -32.91 9.62
CA SER A 83 5.42 -32.12 8.65
C SER A 83 5.97 -32.27 7.24
N TYR A 84 5.10 -32.62 6.30
CA TYR A 84 5.40 -32.60 4.87
C TYR A 84 5.17 -31.23 4.24
N ILE A 85 4.52 -30.31 4.97
CA ILE A 85 4.16 -28.97 4.49
C ILE A 85 4.78 -27.95 5.43
N PRO A 86 5.85 -27.24 5.03
CA PRO A 86 6.46 -26.23 5.87
C PRO A 86 5.62 -24.95 5.84
N PRO A 87 5.60 -24.12 6.88
CA PRO A 87 4.97 -22.81 6.81
C PRO A 87 5.68 -21.89 5.81
N VAL A 88 4.99 -20.84 5.36
CA VAL A 88 5.52 -19.87 4.40
C VAL A 88 6.80 -19.25 4.93
N SER A 89 6.79 -18.84 6.20
CA SER A 89 7.93 -18.23 6.89
C SER A 89 9.20 -19.09 6.83
N TYR A 90 9.06 -20.42 6.81
CA TYR A 90 10.18 -21.33 6.65
C TYR A 90 10.77 -21.26 5.24
N SER A 91 9.91 -21.17 4.21
CA SER A 91 10.31 -21.12 2.81
C SER A 91 10.95 -19.78 2.42
N ILE A 92 10.50 -18.66 3.01
CA ILE A 92 10.98 -17.32 2.68
C ILE A 92 12.12 -16.81 3.58
N GLY A 93 12.25 -17.32 4.81
CA GLY A 93 13.11 -16.73 5.84
C GLY A 93 14.39 -17.48 6.17
N VAL A 94 14.40 -18.80 6.05
CA VAL A 94 15.49 -19.66 6.56
C VAL A 94 16.62 -19.85 5.54
N TRP A 95 16.26 -20.09 4.28
CA TRP A 95 17.21 -20.62 3.31
C TRP A 95 17.87 -19.54 2.47
N LYS A 96 19.17 -19.72 2.21
CA LYS A 96 19.90 -18.96 1.18
C LYS A 96 20.05 -19.86 -0.06
N PRO A 97 19.74 -19.37 -1.28
CA PRO A 97 19.52 -17.98 -1.67
C PRO A 97 18.07 -17.47 -1.60
N GLN A 98 17.08 -18.30 -1.26
CA GLN A 98 15.64 -17.97 -1.30
C GLN A 98 15.28 -16.70 -0.52
N LYS A 99 15.87 -16.51 0.66
CA LYS A 99 15.70 -15.31 1.47
C LYS A 99 16.09 -14.03 0.73
N PHE A 100 17.22 -14.03 0.03
CA PHE A 100 17.67 -12.85 -0.72
C PHE A 100 16.74 -12.56 -1.90
N PHE A 101 16.27 -13.61 -2.57
CA PHE A 101 15.27 -13.48 -3.62
C PHE A 101 13.97 -12.87 -3.07
N TRP A 102 13.45 -13.39 -1.94
CA TRP A 102 12.25 -12.88 -1.29
C TRP A 102 12.38 -11.41 -0.87
N LEU A 103 13.49 -11.04 -0.22
CA LEU A 103 13.73 -9.65 0.17
C LEU A 103 13.83 -8.72 -1.05
N SER A 104 14.41 -9.18 -2.16
CA SER A 104 14.44 -8.42 -3.41
C SER A 104 13.04 -8.20 -3.99
N VAL A 105 12.18 -9.23 -3.94
CA VAL A 105 10.77 -9.12 -4.32
C VAL A 105 10.05 -8.08 -3.46
N LEU A 106 10.28 -8.07 -2.14
CA LEU A 106 9.69 -7.06 -1.25
C LEU A 106 10.18 -5.64 -1.56
N MET A 107 11.47 -5.45 -1.82
CA MET A 107 12.01 -4.14 -2.21
C MET A 107 11.35 -3.60 -3.48
N LEU A 108 11.05 -4.46 -4.45
CA LEU A 108 10.34 -4.08 -5.67
C LEU A 108 8.84 -3.86 -5.44
N HIS A 109 8.24 -4.56 -4.48
CA HIS A 109 6.80 -4.51 -4.19
C HIS A 109 6.40 -3.28 -3.36
N VAL A 110 7.20 -2.89 -2.36
CA VAL A 110 6.84 -1.84 -1.38
C VAL A 110 6.53 -0.48 -2.04
N PRO A 111 7.36 0.07 -2.94
CA PRO A 111 7.08 1.39 -3.52
C PRO A 111 5.78 1.42 -4.34
N PRO A 112 5.53 0.49 -5.29
CA PRO A 112 4.24 0.40 -5.98
C PRO A 112 3.07 0.24 -5.03
N ARG A 113 3.26 -0.49 -3.93
CA ARG A 113 2.21 -0.76 -2.95
C ARG A 113 1.83 0.48 -2.14
N ILE A 114 2.77 1.36 -1.82
CA ILE A 114 2.47 2.67 -1.21
C ILE A 114 1.65 3.53 -2.18
N ILE A 115 2.02 3.56 -3.47
CA ILE A 115 1.25 4.28 -4.51
C ILE A 115 -0.16 3.71 -4.65
N TYR A 116 -0.29 2.38 -4.64
CA TYR A 116 -1.57 1.67 -4.73
C TYR A 116 -2.54 2.05 -3.61
N VAL A 117 -2.06 2.33 -2.40
CA VAL A 117 -2.91 2.81 -1.30
C VAL A 117 -3.65 4.10 -1.68
N GLU A 118 -2.96 5.04 -2.31
CA GLU A 118 -3.57 6.30 -2.74
C GLU A 118 -4.53 6.10 -3.93
N LEU A 119 -4.24 5.16 -4.83
CA LEU A 119 -5.16 4.79 -5.91
C LEU A 119 -6.49 4.24 -5.35
N CYS A 120 -6.41 3.34 -4.37
CA CYS A 120 -7.58 2.80 -3.69
C CYS A 120 -8.37 3.88 -2.94
N ASN A 121 -7.66 4.82 -2.29
CA ASN A 121 -8.28 5.95 -1.60
C ASN A 121 -9.10 6.80 -2.58
N LYS A 122 -8.50 7.20 -3.70
CA LYS A 122 -9.16 7.94 -4.78
C LYS A 122 -10.34 7.17 -5.40
N PHE A 123 -10.21 5.85 -5.53
CA PHE A 123 -11.28 5.01 -6.03
C PHE A 123 -12.55 5.17 -5.19
N PHE A 124 -12.46 5.05 -3.85
CA PHE A 124 -13.64 5.21 -2.99
C PHE A 124 -14.20 6.63 -3.00
N LEU A 125 -13.32 7.64 -3.11
CA LEU A 125 -13.72 9.05 -3.17
C LEU A 125 -14.48 9.43 -4.45
N ARG A 126 -14.36 8.65 -5.51
CA ARG A 126 -15.10 8.85 -6.76
C ARG A 126 -16.60 8.57 -6.64
N GLY A 127 -17.01 7.83 -5.61
CA GLY A 127 -18.40 7.42 -5.45
C GLY A 127 -19.36 8.60 -5.28
N PRO A 128 -20.60 8.50 -5.80
CA PRO A 128 -21.58 9.59 -5.73
C PRO A 128 -21.86 10.04 -4.29
N ASN A 129 -21.82 9.12 -3.32
CA ASN A 129 -22.09 9.42 -1.93
C ASN A 129 -20.87 9.96 -1.16
N SER A 130 -19.68 9.95 -1.78
CA SER A 130 -18.45 10.44 -1.14
C SER A 130 -18.36 11.97 -1.13
N SER A 131 -19.08 12.66 -2.00
CA SER A 131 -19.05 14.13 -2.07
C SER A 131 -20.00 14.78 -1.05
N ASN A 132 -20.75 13.99 -0.28
CA ASN A 132 -21.66 14.51 0.73
C ASN A 132 -20.88 14.89 2.01
N PRO A 133 -20.76 16.20 2.33
CA PRO A 133 -20.01 16.66 3.50
C PRO A 133 -20.56 16.15 4.84
N ASP A 134 -21.82 15.70 4.88
CA ASP A 134 -22.44 15.16 6.09
C ASP A 134 -22.02 13.72 6.39
N ASN A 135 -21.30 13.04 5.49
CA ASN A 135 -20.86 11.66 5.67
C ASN A 135 -19.51 11.57 6.41
N TYR A 136 -19.45 12.14 7.61
CA TYR A 136 -18.25 12.13 8.46
C TYR A 136 -17.73 10.70 8.73
N TYR A 137 -18.63 9.75 8.93
CA TYR A 137 -18.30 8.35 9.17
C TYR A 137 -17.53 7.70 7.99
N PHE A 138 -17.91 8.03 6.76
CA PHE A 138 -17.20 7.54 5.57
C PHE A 138 -15.74 7.98 5.54
N HIS A 139 -15.47 9.25 5.85
CA HIS A 139 -14.09 9.76 5.87
C HIS A 139 -13.24 9.18 7.01
N ILE A 140 -13.85 8.90 8.17
CA ILE A 140 -13.16 8.14 9.24
C ILE A 140 -12.80 6.74 8.75
N LEU A 141 -13.76 6.01 8.19
CA LEU A 141 -13.55 4.65 7.70
C LEU A 141 -12.49 4.61 6.59
N LEU A 142 -12.48 5.61 5.71
CA LEU A 142 -11.48 5.76 4.66
C LEU A 142 -10.08 6.00 5.24
N SER A 143 -9.96 6.84 6.27
CA SER A 143 -8.70 7.08 6.98
C SER A 143 -8.18 5.81 7.68
N ILE A 144 -9.08 5.08 8.36
CA ILE A 144 -8.75 3.80 9.00
C ILE A 144 -8.29 2.78 7.96
N HIS A 145 -9.00 2.65 6.85
CA HIS A 145 -8.63 1.74 5.76
C HIS A 145 -7.26 2.08 5.17
N ARG A 146 -6.99 3.36 4.93
CA ARG A 146 -5.68 3.83 4.47
C ARG A 146 -4.57 3.48 5.46
N PHE A 147 -4.80 3.68 6.75
CA PHE A 147 -3.86 3.29 7.80
C PHE A 147 -3.60 1.78 7.80
N LEU A 148 -4.66 0.97 7.75
CA LEU A 148 -4.56 -0.49 7.76
C LEU A 148 -3.86 -1.04 6.53
N MET A 149 -4.02 -0.44 5.34
CA MET A 149 -3.24 -0.84 4.17
C MET A 149 -1.74 -0.56 4.35
N HIS A 150 -1.36 0.55 4.98
CA HIS A 150 0.05 0.79 5.31
C HIS A 150 0.55 -0.20 6.37
N LEU A 151 -0.24 -0.46 7.41
CA LEU A 151 0.08 -1.42 8.44
C LEU A 151 0.32 -2.82 7.85
N GLU A 152 -0.51 -3.25 6.90
CA GLU A 152 -0.37 -4.52 6.19
C GLU A 152 1.00 -4.64 5.49
N ILE A 153 1.43 -3.58 4.78
CA ILE A 153 2.71 -3.57 4.07
C ILE A 153 3.88 -3.65 5.06
N TRP A 154 3.87 -2.80 6.08
CA TRP A 154 4.96 -2.75 7.05
C TRP A 154 5.00 -4.01 7.92
N ALA A 155 3.86 -4.62 8.20
CA ALA A 155 3.80 -5.91 8.87
C ALA A 155 4.35 -7.04 7.98
N LEU A 156 4.08 -7.02 6.67
CA LEU A 156 4.67 -7.97 5.71
C LEU A 156 6.21 -7.82 5.62
N VAL A 157 6.71 -6.59 5.65
CA VAL A 157 8.15 -6.32 5.72
C VAL A 157 8.72 -6.82 7.04
N GLY A 158 8.05 -6.53 8.16
CA GLY A 158 8.46 -6.95 9.51
C GLY A 158 8.57 -8.47 9.64
N VAL A 159 7.54 -9.22 9.24
CA VAL A 159 7.53 -10.69 9.29
C VAL A 159 8.61 -11.32 8.41
N SER A 160 9.08 -10.60 7.39
CA SER A 160 10.10 -11.06 6.45
C SER A 160 11.53 -10.74 6.87
N ILE A 161 11.75 -9.61 7.55
CA ILE A 161 13.07 -9.22 8.08
C ILE A 161 13.34 -9.95 9.39
N PHE A 162 12.36 -9.94 10.30
CA PHE A 162 12.41 -10.69 11.55
C PHE A 162 11.87 -12.09 11.27
N ASP A 163 12.70 -12.91 10.65
CA ASP A 163 12.40 -14.31 10.37
C ASP A 163 12.35 -15.15 11.67
N ILE A 164 11.96 -16.41 11.49
CA ILE A 164 11.78 -17.37 12.58
C ILE A 164 13.09 -17.76 13.29
N GLU A 165 14.25 -17.64 12.65
CA GLU A 165 15.56 -17.95 13.27
C GLU A 165 16.06 -16.78 14.11
N PHE A 166 15.76 -15.54 13.72
CA PHE A 166 16.17 -14.36 14.46
C PHE A 166 15.42 -14.22 15.79
N ASN A 167 14.08 -14.16 15.74
CA ASN A 167 13.25 -14.11 16.94
C ASN A 167 11.80 -14.48 16.61
N PHE A 168 11.41 -15.67 17.04
CA PHE A 168 10.07 -16.20 16.77
C PHE A 168 8.93 -15.32 17.31
N LEU A 169 9.08 -14.71 18.49
CA LEU A 169 8.03 -13.88 19.09
C LEU A 169 7.77 -12.61 18.26
N ILE A 170 8.84 -11.91 17.87
CA ILE A 170 8.73 -10.70 17.04
C ILE A 170 8.12 -11.07 15.67
N HIS A 171 8.57 -12.18 15.08
CA HIS A 171 8.02 -12.72 13.84
C HIS A 171 6.50 -12.94 13.95
N ALA A 172 6.05 -13.65 14.99
CA ALA A 172 4.65 -13.96 15.22
C ALA A 172 3.79 -12.71 15.44
N ILE A 173 4.32 -11.66 16.10
CA ILE A 173 3.65 -10.37 16.27
C ILE A 173 3.42 -9.69 14.90
N PHE A 174 4.44 -9.62 14.06
CA PHE A 174 4.30 -9.04 12.72
C PHE A 174 3.37 -9.86 11.83
N PHE A 175 3.44 -11.19 11.90
CA PHE A 175 2.48 -12.06 11.23
C PHE A 175 1.03 -11.76 11.69
N GLY A 176 0.82 -11.60 12.99
CA GLY A 176 -0.48 -11.24 13.56
C GLY A 176 -0.98 -9.87 13.07
N PHE A 177 -0.11 -8.85 13.04
CA PHE A 177 -0.48 -7.55 12.49
C PHE A 177 -0.80 -7.61 10.99
N TRP A 178 -0.02 -8.36 10.21
CA TRP A 178 -0.28 -8.56 8.80
C TRP A 178 -1.64 -9.26 8.57
N LEU A 179 -1.89 -10.35 9.30
CA LEU A 179 -3.13 -11.12 9.19
C LEU A 179 -4.35 -10.31 9.60
N ALA A 180 -4.26 -9.57 10.72
CA ALA A 180 -5.35 -8.73 11.20
C ALA A 180 -5.63 -7.57 10.24
N SER A 181 -4.59 -6.82 9.84
CA SER A 181 -4.74 -5.70 8.91
C SER A 181 -5.31 -6.15 7.56
N PHE A 182 -4.88 -7.29 7.01
CA PHE A 182 -5.45 -7.86 5.80
C PHE A 182 -6.96 -8.12 5.92
N ASN A 183 -7.40 -8.77 7.01
CA ASN A 183 -8.83 -9.07 7.20
C ASN A 183 -9.67 -7.81 7.39
N PHE A 184 -9.19 -6.84 8.16
CA PHE A 184 -9.86 -5.56 8.31
C PHE A 184 -9.86 -4.75 7.00
N ASN A 185 -8.79 -4.83 6.19
CA ASN A 185 -8.76 -4.19 4.87
C ASN A 185 -9.83 -4.77 3.94
N MET A 186 -10.05 -6.09 3.95
CA MET A 186 -11.14 -6.70 3.20
C MET A 186 -12.51 -6.20 3.69
N LEU A 187 -12.73 -6.19 5.00
CA LEU A 187 -13.98 -5.71 5.61
C LEU A 187 -14.26 -4.25 5.24
N PHE A 188 -13.30 -3.36 5.48
CA PHE A 188 -13.47 -1.93 5.21
C PHE A 188 -13.60 -1.63 3.73
N SER A 189 -12.91 -2.37 2.85
CA SER A 189 -13.10 -2.22 1.41
C SER A 189 -14.54 -2.52 0.97
N VAL A 190 -15.17 -3.54 1.55
CA VAL A 190 -16.57 -3.89 1.26
C VAL A 190 -17.51 -2.81 1.80
N ILE A 191 -17.29 -2.35 3.03
CA ILE A 191 -18.09 -1.28 3.65
C ILE A 191 -17.96 0.03 2.86
N LEU A 192 -16.74 0.45 2.53
CA LEU A 192 -16.47 1.68 1.78
C LEU A 192 -17.04 1.60 0.35
N GLN A 193 -16.95 0.45 -0.31
CA GLN A 193 -17.54 0.30 -1.64
C GLN A 193 -19.07 0.39 -1.62
N TYR A 194 -19.71 -0.08 -0.56
CA TYR A 194 -21.14 0.08 -0.35
C TYR A 194 -21.50 1.54 -0.01
N GLN A 195 -20.83 2.13 0.96
CA GLN A 195 -21.12 3.50 1.42
C GLN A 195 -20.84 4.57 0.36
N SER A 196 -19.80 4.38 -0.46
CA SER A 196 -19.48 5.28 -1.57
C SER A 196 -20.54 5.29 -2.67
N GLY A 197 -21.40 4.26 -2.75
CA GLY A 197 -22.42 4.11 -3.80
C GLY A 197 -21.84 3.71 -5.17
N ILE A 198 -20.54 3.40 -5.27
CA ILE A 198 -19.88 3.03 -6.54
C ILE A 198 -20.49 1.76 -7.13
N ASN A 199 -20.89 0.82 -6.26
CA ASN A 199 -21.54 -0.43 -6.65
C ASN A 199 -22.85 -0.23 -7.43
N GLU A 200 -23.51 0.92 -7.34
CA GLU A 200 -24.76 1.23 -8.06
C GLU A 200 -24.52 1.91 -9.41
N THR A 201 -23.29 2.38 -9.68
CA THR A 201 -22.97 3.14 -10.89
C THR A 201 -22.84 2.28 -12.15
N ASP A 202 -22.39 1.04 -12.02
CA ASP A 202 -22.14 0.11 -13.14
C ASP A 202 -22.24 -1.35 -12.65
N SER A 203 -22.78 -2.23 -13.50
CA SER A 203 -22.84 -3.68 -13.27
C SER A 203 -21.45 -4.29 -13.01
N LYS A 204 -20.41 -3.73 -13.62
CA LYS A 204 -19.01 -4.10 -13.36
C LYS A 204 -18.64 -3.89 -11.88
N TYR A 205 -18.96 -2.73 -11.30
CA TYR A 205 -18.63 -2.44 -9.90
C TYR A 205 -19.52 -3.21 -8.92
N TYR A 206 -20.76 -3.50 -9.29
CA TYR A 206 -21.62 -4.40 -8.55
C TYR A 206 -21.04 -5.82 -8.47
N THR A 207 -20.49 -6.31 -9.59
CA THR A 207 -19.81 -7.62 -9.65
C THR A 207 -18.52 -7.60 -8.81
N LEU A 208 -17.73 -6.54 -8.90
CA LEU A 208 -16.54 -6.32 -8.07
C LEU A 208 -16.88 -6.38 -6.58
N PHE A 209 -17.96 -5.71 -6.18
CA PHE A 209 -18.47 -5.71 -4.81
C PHE A 209 -18.82 -7.12 -4.34
N LYS A 210 -19.52 -7.91 -5.16
CA LYS A 210 -19.84 -9.31 -4.84
C LYS A 210 -18.59 -10.17 -4.67
N ILE A 211 -17.60 -10.02 -5.54
CA ILE A 211 -16.32 -10.75 -5.45
C ILE A 211 -15.59 -10.39 -4.16
N LYS A 212 -15.40 -9.10 -3.87
CA LYS A 212 -14.74 -8.65 -2.63
C LYS A 212 -15.47 -9.12 -1.37
N ARG A 213 -16.81 -9.09 -1.38
CA ARG A 213 -17.63 -9.61 -0.28
C ARG A 213 -17.47 -11.12 -0.10
N LEU A 214 -17.45 -11.90 -1.19
CA LEU A 214 -17.21 -13.34 -1.13
C LEU A 214 -15.81 -13.65 -0.58
N MET A 215 -14.78 -12.93 -1.05
CA MET A 215 -13.41 -13.09 -0.55
C MET A 215 -13.30 -12.79 0.95
N PHE A 216 -14.01 -11.78 1.46
CA PHE A 216 -14.07 -11.53 2.90
C PHE A 216 -14.76 -12.66 3.67
N ILE A 217 -15.94 -13.10 3.21
CA ILE A 217 -16.73 -14.17 3.87
C ILE A 217 -15.95 -15.48 3.94
N VAL A 218 -15.17 -15.81 2.89
CA VAL A 218 -14.35 -17.03 2.83
C VAL A 218 -13.00 -16.84 3.52
N GLY A 219 -12.36 -15.69 3.35
CA GLY A 219 -11.00 -15.41 3.82
C GLY A 219 -10.90 -15.22 5.32
N CYS A 220 -11.93 -14.68 5.95
CA CYS A 220 -11.96 -14.48 7.41
C CYS A 220 -11.93 -15.81 8.17
N PRO A 221 -12.79 -16.81 7.89
CA PRO A 221 -12.69 -18.15 8.48
C PRO A 221 -11.34 -18.83 8.26
N ILE A 222 -10.75 -18.71 7.05
CA ILE A 222 -9.43 -19.28 6.75
C ILE A 222 -8.34 -18.64 7.62
N SER A 223 -8.37 -17.32 7.76
CA SER A 223 -7.42 -16.56 8.59
C SER A 223 -7.56 -16.91 10.07
N LEU A 224 -8.80 -17.03 10.57
CA LEU A 224 -9.06 -17.47 11.95
C LEU A 224 -8.57 -18.89 12.18
N THR A 225 -8.75 -19.78 11.19
CA THR A 225 -8.24 -21.16 11.25
C THR A 225 -6.72 -21.20 11.31
N ALA A 226 -6.01 -20.33 10.57
CA ALA A 226 -4.56 -20.21 10.68
C ALA A 226 -4.11 -19.87 12.11
N SER A 227 -4.68 -18.82 12.71
CA SER A 227 -4.37 -18.44 14.09
C SER A 227 -4.72 -19.55 15.10
N ALA A 228 -5.90 -20.15 14.97
CA ALA A 228 -6.39 -21.17 15.91
C ALA A 228 -5.57 -22.45 15.83
N SER A 229 -5.25 -22.92 14.62
CA SER A 229 -4.45 -24.14 14.41
C SER A 229 -3.03 -23.99 14.93
N TYR A 230 -2.40 -22.82 14.77
CA TYR A 230 -1.08 -22.56 15.34
C TYR A 230 -1.09 -22.51 16.88
N VAL A 231 -2.05 -21.81 17.48
CA VAL A 231 -2.20 -21.78 18.96
C VAL A 231 -2.48 -23.18 19.50
N TYR A 232 -3.28 -23.97 18.80
CA TYR A 232 -3.55 -25.35 19.16
C TYR A 232 -2.30 -26.23 19.03
N TYR A 233 -1.50 -26.05 17.97
CA TYR A 233 -0.19 -26.70 17.82
C TYR A 233 0.73 -26.38 19.01
N LEU A 234 0.84 -25.11 19.43
CA LEU A 234 1.67 -24.72 20.57
C LEU A 234 1.25 -25.39 21.90
N LYS A 235 -0.04 -25.72 22.06
CA LYS A 235 -0.57 -26.34 23.27
C LYS A 235 -0.54 -27.86 23.24
N SER A 236 -0.70 -28.48 22.07
CA SER A 236 -0.97 -29.91 21.94
C SER A 236 0.08 -30.67 21.16
N CYS A 237 1.06 -29.99 20.54
CA CYS A 237 2.11 -30.59 19.70
C CYS A 237 1.56 -31.62 18.70
N LYS A 238 0.42 -31.31 18.07
CA LYS A 238 -0.23 -32.19 17.08
C LYS A 238 0.20 -31.78 15.67
N ASP A 239 0.81 -32.72 14.95
CA ASP A 239 1.29 -32.50 13.58
C ASP A 239 0.19 -31.99 12.64
N LEU A 240 -1.02 -32.53 12.74
CA LEU A 240 -2.15 -32.11 11.91
C LEU A 240 -2.48 -30.61 12.08
N ALA A 241 -2.30 -30.07 13.28
CA ALA A 241 -2.54 -28.67 13.56
C ALA A 241 -1.49 -27.77 12.89
N TYR A 242 -0.23 -28.22 12.90
CA TYR A 242 0.85 -27.53 12.20
C TYR A 242 0.64 -27.53 10.68
N VAL A 243 0.27 -28.69 10.11
CA VAL A 243 -0.06 -28.80 8.68
C VAL A 243 -1.25 -27.92 8.31
N THR A 244 -2.29 -27.89 9.15
CA THR A 244 -3.46 -27.02 8.96
C THR A 244 -3.06 -25.54 8.96
N PHE A 245 -2.18 -25.15 9.88
CA PHE A 245 -1.61 -23.80 9.91
C PHE A 245 -0.89 -23.48 8.59
N SER A 246 0.01 -24.34 8.12
CA SER A 246 0.76 -24.10 6.89
C SER A 246 -0.16 -23.98 5.66
N ILE A 247 -1.16 -24.86 5.51
CA ILE A 247 -2.12 -24.79 4.38
C ILE A 247 -2.94 -23.50 4.41
N THR A 248 -3.43 -23.11 5.59
CA THR A 248 -4.24 -21.90 5.73
C THR A 248 -3.40 -20.63 5.57
N GLU A 249 -2.14 -20.64 5.98
CA GLU A 249 -1.17 -19.57 5.72
C GLU A 249 -0.94 -19.41 4.21
N TYR A 250 -0.65 -20.51 3.49
CA TYR A 250 -0.46 -20.52 2.04
C TYR A 250 -1.67 -19.94 1.32
N THR A 251 -2.86 -20.34 1.76
CA THR A 251 -4.13 -19.89 1.18
C THR A 251 -4.33 -18.39 1.46
N THR A 252 -4.05 -17.94 2.68
CA THR A 252 -4.22 -16.54 3.08
C THR A 252 -3.30 -15.61 2.29
N VAL A 253 -2.04 -15.99 2.05
CA VAL A 253 -1.11 -15.20 1.23
C VAL A 253 -1.61 -15.07 -0.22
N GLY A 254 -2.12 -16.17 -0.79
CA GLY A 254 -2.73 -16.15 -2.12
C GLY A 254 -3.97 -15.25 -2.17
N MET A 255 -4.86 -15.38 -1.19
CA MET A 255 -6.06 -14.55 -1.07
C MET A 255 -5.72 -13.06 -0.93
N ASN A 256 -4.67 -12.72 -0.17
CA ASN A 256 -4.20 -11.34 -0.06
C ASN A 256 -3.81 -10.77 -1.43
N SER A 257 -2.96 -11.50 -2.17
CA SER A 257 -2.51 -11.09 -3.50
C SER A 257 -3.69 -10.93 -4.47
N LEU A 258 -4.59 -11.92 -4.49
CA LEU A 258 -5.78 -11.91 -5.35
C LEU A 258 -6.76 -10.79 -4.98
N PHE A 259 -6.98 -10.53 -3.70
CA PHE A 259 -7.96 -9.54 -3.24
C PHE A 259 -7.60 -8.15 -3.75
N HIS A 260 -6.32 -7.80 -3.67
CA HIS A 260 -5.84 -6.51 -4.16
C HIS A 260 -5.72 -6.50 -5.69
N LEU A 261 -5.39 -7.63 -6.32
CA LEU A 261 -5.37 -7.76 -7.78
C LEU A 261 -6.73 -7.49 -8.43
N VAL A 262 -7.84 -7.77 -7.73
CA VAL A 262 -9.19 -7.47 -8.22
C VAL A 262 -9.35 -5.98 -8.61
N SER A 263 -8.60 -5.06 -7.99
CA SER A 263 -8.58 -3.64 -8.37
C SER A 263 -8.01 -3.38 -9.77
N TYR A 264 -7.28 -4.34 -10.36
CA TYR A 264 -6.78 -4.27 -11.74
C TYR A 264 -7.92 -4.08 -12.76
N ILE A 265 -9.11 -4.62 -12.46
CA ILE A 265 -10.28 -4.48 -13.33
C ILE A 265 -10.62 -2.99 -13.54
N ASP A 266 -10.35 -2.11 -12.57
CA ASP A 266 -10.60 -0.67 -12.69
C ASP A 266 -9.34 0.17 -13.00
N ALA A 267 -8.20 -0.47 -13.28
CA ALA A 267 -6.92 0.20 -13.48
C ALA A 267 -6.94 1.30 -14.54
N ASP A 268 -7.72 1.15 -15.61
CA ASP A 268 -7.82 2.13 -16.70
C ASP A 268 -8.44 3.46 -16.29
N LYS A 269 -9.18 3.48 -15.17
CA LYS A 269 -9.85 4.68 -14.65
C LYS A 269 -9.15 5.26 -13.42
N MET A 270 -8.12 4.59 -12.93
CA MET A 270 -7.28 5.07 -11.85
C MET A 270 -6.07 5.75 -12.50
N SER A 271 -5.89 7.06 -12.35
CA SER A 271 -4.65 7.76 -12.72
C SER A 271 -4.13 8.52 -11.51
N LEU A 272 -2.81 8.51 -11.34
CA LEU A 272 -2.14 9.29 -10.32
C LEU A 272 -1.17 10.25 -11.00
N ASP A 273 -1.52 11.53 -10.96
CA ASP A 273 -0.65 12.61 -11.43
C ASP A 273 0.13 13.11 -10.22
N ILE A 274 1.43 12.81 -10.16
CA ILE A 274 2.30 13.35 -9.11
C ILE A 274 2.91 14.64 -9.61
N ALA A 275 2.63 15.67 -8.85
CA ALA A 275 3.06 17.01 -9.10
C ALA A 275 4.39 17.26 -8.31
N VAL A 276 5.55 17.16 -8.96
CA VAL A 276 6.86 17.63 -8.46
C VAL A 276 6.98 19.18 -8.45
N VAL A 277 6.67 19.83 -7.32
CA VAL A 277 6.90 21.29 -7.20
C VAL A 277 8.41 21.56 -7.08
N PRO A 278 9.05 22.28 -8.01
CA PRO A 278 10.47 22.61 -7.89
C PRO A 278 10.68 23.50 -6.66
N SER A 279 11.65 23.12 -5.82
CA SER A 279 12.04 23.93 -4.66
C SER A 279 12.65 25.23 -5.16
N VAL A 280 11.88 26.32 -5.17
CA VAL A 280 12.42 27.66 -5.40
C VAL A 280 13.29 28.02 -4.20
N PRO A 281 14.61 28.25 -4.36
CA PRO A 281 15.45 28.67 -3.25
C PRO A 281 15.14 30.13 -2.91
N GLY A 282 14.19 30.35 -2.01
CA GLY A 282 13.85 31.68 -1.52
C GLY A 282 12.43 31.82 -1.00
N LYS A 283 12.27 31.72 0.32
CA LYS A 283 11.16 32.22 1.16
C LYS A 283 9.74 32.12 0.58
N ILE A 284 9.01 31.04 0.92
CA ILE A 284 7.57 31.13 1.21
C ILE A 284 7.22 30.19 2.37
N LYS A 285 6.68 30.74 3.46
CA LYS A 285 6.03 29.96 4.52
C LYS A 285 4.78 29.28 3.92
N SER A 286 4.84 27.99 3.67
CA SER A 286 3.66 27.23 3.22
C SER A 286 2.67 27.08 4.37
N LYS A 287 1.48 27.69 4.23
CA LYS A 287 0.27 27.12 4.82
C LYS A 287 -0.07 25.90 3.97
N MET A 288 0.01 24.72 4.57
CA MET A 288 -0.50 23.48 4.01
C MET A 288 -2.00 23.64 3.74
N CYS A 289 -2.38 23.65 2.46
CA CYS A 289 -3.77 23.38 2.07
C CYS A 289 -3.94 21.87 2.04
N ALA A 290 -4.66 21.35 3.03
CA ALA A 290 -5.29 20.03 2.93
C ALA A 290 -6.57 20.20 2.12
N VAL A 291 -6.71 19.42 1.05
CA VAL A 291 -7.99 19.00 0.47
C VAL A 291 -7.87 17.52 0.18
#